data_AF-A0AAN7BTT7-F1
#
_entry.id   AF-A0AAN7BTT7-F1
#
_cell.length_a   1.000
_cell.length_b   1.000
_cell.length_c   1.000
_cell.angle_alpha   90.00
_cell.angle_beta   90.00
_cell.angle_gamma   90.00
#
_symmetry.space_group_name_H-M   'P 1'
#
loop_
_entity.id
_entity.type
_entity.pdbx_description
1 polymer ?
#
loop_
_entity_poly.entity_id
_entity_poly.type
_entity_poly.pdbx_seq_one_letter_code
_entity_poly.pdbx_strand_id
1 'polypeptide(L)'
;MSCLFSFSRMFCDAVKCNIILNHAASLVERLYKQHCSPLPPPSLFFILFYKLAFLVFSLSNKAWKSKPPTLKMTTIGLIPGYFPPSQQNYDLLLTLWKWFPAFASLQWFLSFYGMGKTSLPSSLFNIPGRIAWFTMEIPGFLTLLYTFRTLSPDDGLPWQNTVLSALFVIHYIYRAILFPFLQPSMSPIHFTIWFSAFIFQIINGTLLGGWLSGYYHGAAPITASAWGKQTGILQFSFGIAVFYLGLVSNYYHDDELREIRRRELNRQEKQQQMNQQQGVKKGKGVEKHYEIPKAGLFKWVLYPHYLLEWLEWFGFWMACGWGSVPARCFLVNEISSMLPRAVKGKKWYVERFGEEKVGRKWAVIPGVL
;
A
#
# COMPACT_ATOMS: atom_id res chain seq x y z
N MET A 1 -26.75 -36.41 8.69
CA MET A 1 -26.30 -36.38 7.27
C MET A 1 -26.60 -35.06 6.55
N SER A 2 -26.72 -33.94 7.27
CA SER A 2 -27.15 -32.64 6.72
C SER A 2 -26.11 -31.50 6.92
N CYS A 3 -24.88 -31.83 7.30
CA CYS A 3 -23.79 -30.84 7.49
C CYS A 3 -22.76 -30.84 6.33
N LEU A 4 -22.78 -31.86 5.46
CA LEU A 4 -21.87 -31.96 4.29
C LEU A 4 -22.39 -31.23 3.04
N PHE A 5 -23.69 -30.88 2.99
CA PHE A 5 -24.30 -30.16 1.87
C PHE A 5 -24.21 -28.62 1.97
N SER A 6 -23.78 -28.06 3.10
CA SER A 6 -23.53 -26.62 3.24
C SER A 6 -22.11 -26.21 2.80
N PHE A 7 -21.18 -27.16 2.76
CA PHE A 7 -19.79 -26.92 2.40
C PHE A 7 -19.60 -26.70 0.89
N SER A 8 -20.43 -27.33 0.04
CA SER A 8 -20.40 -27.11 -1.42
C SER A 8 -21.03 -25.78 -1.85
N ARG A 9 -22.02 -25.25 -1.10
CA ARG A 9 -22.57 -23.91 -1.32
C ARG A 9 -21.58 -22.81 -0.92
N MET A 10 -20.86 -22.97 0.19
CA MET A 10 -19.80 -22.04 0.60
C MET A 10 -18.61 -22.05 -0.38
N PHE A 11 -18.28 -23.22 -0.96
CA PHE A 11 -17.32 -23.33 -2.05
C PHE A 11 -17.84 -22.67 -3.34
N CYS A 12 -19.13 -22.85 -3.68
CA CYS A 12 -19.75 -22.16 -4.82
C CYS A 12 -19.78 -20.63 -4.68
N ASP A 13 -19.97 -20.08 -3.47
CA ASP A 13 -20.04 -18.63 -3.27
C ASP A 13 -18.64 -17.98 -3.20
N ALA A 14 -17.63 -18.69 -2.66
CA ALA A 14 -16.23 -18.31 -2.81
C ALA A 14 -15.76 -18.43 -4.28
N VAL A 15 -16.27 -19.44 -5.01
CA VAL A 15 -16.07 -19.60 -6.47
C VAL A 15 -16.80 -18.52 -7.27
N LYS A 16 -17.96 -17.99 -6.83
CA LYS A 16 -18.59 -16.82 -7.46
C LYS A 16 -17.76 -15.55 -7.25
N CYS A 17 -17.18 -15.36 -6.07
CA CYS A 17 -16.18 -14.31 -5.84
C CYS A 17 -14.94 -14.53 -6.73
N ASN A 18 -14.53 -15.79 -6.93
CA ASN A 18 -13.47 -16.17 -7.87
C ASN A 18 -13.86 -15.87 -9.33
N ILE A 19 -15.12 -16.06 -9.74
CA ILE A 19 -15.62 -15.71 -11.08
C ILE A 19 -15.64 -14.20 -11.28
N ILE A 20 -16.03 -13.42 -10.26
CA ILE A 20 -16.05 -11.95 -10.31
C ILE A 20 -14.62 -11.40 -10.34
N LEU A 21 -13.72 -11.92 -9.50
CA LEU A 21 -12.30 -11.55 -9.47
C LEU A 21 -11.58 -11.96 -10.75
N ASN A 22 -11.87 -13.15 -11.31
CA ASN A 22 -11.34 -13.58 -12.59
C ASN A 22 -11.92 -12.75 -13.75
N HIS A 23 -13.19 -12.34 -13.71
CA HIS A 23 -13.74 -11.43 -14.71
C HIS A 23 -13.11 -10.04 -14.62
N ALA A 24 -12.98 -9.47 -13.43
CA ALA A 24 -12.32 -8.19 -13.19
C ALA A 24 -10.84 -8.24 -13.62
N ALA A 25 -10.11 -9.28 -13.23
CA ALA A 25 -8.73 -9.53 -13.65
C ALA A 25 -8.62 -9.69 -15.17
N SER A 26 -9.51 -10.46 -15.81
CA SER A 26 -9.50 -10.64 -17.27
C SER A 26 -9.93 -9.39 -18.04
N LEU A 27 -10.75 -8.53 -17.45
CA LEU A 27 -11.15 -7.24 -18.03
C LEU A 27 -9.97 -6.27 -17.97
N VAL A 28 -9.30 -6.20 -16.82
CA VAL A 28 -8.06 -5.41 -16.64
C VAL A 28 -6.96 -5.93 -17.55
N GLU A 29 -6.80 -7.24 -17.69
CA GLU A 29 -5.82 -7.86 -18.61
C GLU A 29 -6.14 -7.57 -20.08
N ARG A 30 -7.43 -7.56 -20.47
CA ARG A 30 -7.87 -7.21 -21.83
C ARG A 30 -7.63 -5.72 -22.14
N LEU A 31 -7.95 -4.84 -21.20
CA LEU A 31 -7.67 -3.40 -21.30
C LEU A 31 -6.16 -3.14 -21.37
N TYR A 32 -5.36 -3.89 -20.61
CA TYR A 32 -3.90 -3.82 -20.63
C TYR A 32 -3.31 -4.29 -21.96
N LYS A 33 -3.76 -5.44 -22.48
CA LYS A 33 -3.30 -6.00 -23.77
C LYS A 33 -3.71 -5.15 -24.98
N GLN A 34 -4.82 -4.42 -24.90
CA GLN A 34 -5.27 -3.57 -26.01
C GLN A 34 -4.47 -2.27 -26.17
N HIS A 35 -3.70 -1.82 -25.17
CA HIS A 35 -3.10 -0.47 -25.17
C HIS A 35 -1.57 -0.43 -24.98
N CYS A 36 -0.89 -1.57 -24.75
CA CYS A 36 0.55 -1.62 -24.48
C CYS A 36 1.28 -2.70 -25.32
N SER A 37 2.31 -2.29 -26.08
CA SER A 37 3.29 -3.14 -26.79
C SER A 37 4.30 -3.81 -25.82
N PRO A 38 5.07 -4.84 -26.23
CA PRO A 38 5.37 -6.00 -25.40
C PRO A 38 6.36 -5.70 -24.25
N LEU A 39 5.80 -5.56 -23.05
CA LEU A 39 6.52 -5.73 -21.79
C LEU A 39 6.26 -7.16 -21.26
N PRO A 40 7.13 -7.72 -20.41
CA PRO A 40 7.00 -9.10 -19.94
C PRO A 40 5.60 -9.35 -19.35
N PRO A 41 5.05 -10.56 -19.51
CA PRO A 41 3.63 -10.77 -19.35
C PRO A 41 3.19 -10.46 -17.92
N PRO A 42 2.02 -9.82 -17.73
CA PRO A 42 1.41 -9.60 -16.41
C PRO A 42 1.20 -10.91 -15.61
N SER A 43 1.40 -12.07 -16.24
CA SER A 43 1.28 -13.39 -15.63
C SER A 43 2.11 -13.54 -14.35
N LEU A 44 3.32 -12.98 -14.22
CA LEU A 44 4.11 -13.21 -13.00
C LEU A 44 3.52 -12.50 -11.78
N PHE A 45 3.07 -11.24 -11.92
CA PHE A 45 2.41 -10.50 -10.84
C PHE A 45 1.08 -11.15 -10.48
N PHE A 46 0.22 -11.46 -11.47
CA PHE A 46 -1.05 -12.12 -11.18
C PHE A 46 -0.83 -13.51 -10.56
N ILE A 47 0.11 -14.32 -11.06
CA ILE A 47 0.42 -15.65 -10.50
C ILE A 47 1.03 -15.53 -9.10
N LEU A 48 1.97 -14.62 -8.85
CA LEU A 48 2.54 -14.38 -7.53
C LEU A 48 1.49 -13.82 -6.57
N PHE A 49 0.67 -12.87 -7.01
CA PHE A 49 -0.44 -12.32 -6.24
C PHE A 49 -1.44 -13.41 -5.85
N TYR A 50 -1.90 -14.23 -6.80
CA TYR A 50 -2.83 -15.33 -6.54
C TYR A 50 -2.20 -16.41 -5.65
N LYS A 51 -0.95 -16.81 -5.91
CA LYS A 51 -0.25 -17.82 -5.10
C LYS A 51 0.06 -17.31 -3.70
N LEU A 52 0.42 -16.04 -3.55
CA LEU A 52 0.72 -15.40 -2.27
C LEU A 52 -0.55 -15.11 -1.48
N ALA A 53 -1.62 -14.63 -2.11
CA ALA A 53 -2.93 -14.49 -1.49
C ALA A 53 -3.47 -15.85 -1.03
N PHE A 54 -3.34 -16.89 -1.86
CA PHE A 54 -3.72 -18.25 -1.50
C PHE A 54 -2.82 -18.84 -0.41
N LEU A 55 -1.50 -18.58 -0.44
CA LEU A 55 -0.56 -19.02 0.58
C LEU A 55 -0.81 -18.30 1.90
N VAL A 56 -1.02 -16.98 1.91
CA VAL A 56 -1.37 -16.20 3.09
C VAL A 56 -2.72 -16.68 3.65
N PHE A 57 -3.71 -16.93 2.80
CA PHE A 57 -5.00 -17.49 3.22
C PHE A 57 -4.86 -18.92 3.77
N SER A 58 -4.04 -19.77 3.15
CA SER A 58 -3.80 -21.17 3.54
C SER A 58 -2.97 -21.29 4.83
N LEU A 59 -1.93 -20.47 4.97
CA LEU A 59 -1.10 -20.35 6.18
C LEU A 59 -1.90 -19.71 7.31
N SER A 60 -2.73 -18.70 7.02
CA SER A 60 -3.68 -18.15 8.00
C SER A 60 -4.61 -19.25 8.49
N ASN A 61 -5.23 -20.03 7.59
CA ASN A 61 -6.12 -21.14 7.98
C ASN A 61 -5.43 -22.24 8.80
N LYS A 62 -4.18 -22.61 8.47
CA LYS A 62 -3.42 -23.63 9.22
C LYS A 62 -2.91 -23.12 10.56
N ALA A 63 -2.34 -21.91 10.61
CA ALA A 63 -1.84 -21.30 11.84
C ALA A 63 -2.97 -20.87 12.81
N TRP A 64 -4.19 -20.64 12.28
CA TRP A 64 -5.37 -20.35 13.09
C TRP A 64 -5.93 -21.58 13.81
N LYS A 65 -5.87 -22.75 13.15
CA LYS A 65 -6.31 -24.03 13.74
C LYS A 65 -5.39 -24.56 14.84
N SER A 66 -4.16 -24.05 14.93
CA SER A 66 -3.16 -24.48 15.91
C SER A 66 -2.91 -23.43 17.01
N LYS A 67 -3.95 -22.72 17.49
CA LYS A 67 -3.81 -21.93 18.73
C LYS A 67 -3.28 -22.88 19.82
N PRO A 68 -2.07 -22.67 20.38
CA PRO A 68 -1.62 -23.47 21.50
C PRO A 68 -2.62 -23.30 22.65
N PRO A 69 -2.85 -24.34 23.46
CA PRO A 69 -3.81 -24.28 24.56
C PRO A 69 -3.46 -23.11 25.49
N THR A 70 -4.51 -22.36 25.80
CA THR A 70 -4.58 -21.10 26.56
C THR A 70 -3.60 -21.00 27.72
N LEU A 71 -2.71 -20.00 27.67
CA LEU A 71 -2.25 -19.32 28.89
C LEU A 71 -3.38 -18.35 29.29
N LYS A 72 -4.13 -18.76 30.31
CA LYS A 72 -5.26 -18.02 30.88
C LYS A 72 -4.84 -16.59 31.30
N MET A 73 -5.70 -15.63 30.95
CA MET A 73 -5.86 -14.29 31.55
C MET A 73 -4.62 -13.67 32.21
N THR A 74 -3.65 -13.29 31.39
CA THR A 74 -2.93 -12.01 31.53
C THR A 74 -2.31 -11.79 30.16
N THR A 75 -2.77 -10.79 29.43
CA THR A 75 -2.24 -10.40 28.13
C THR A 75 -0.78 -9.96 28.33
N ILE A 76 0.16 -10.91 28.32
CA ILE A 76 1.58 -10.60 28.12
C ILE A 76 1.70 -10.29 26.63
N GLY A 77 1.18 -9.12 26.23
CA GLY A 77 1.54 -8.50 24.98
C GLY A 77 3.06 -8.35 24.89
N LEU A 78 3.59 -8.19 23.69
CA LEU A 78 5.01 -7.85 23.48
C LEU A 78 5.42 -6.68 24.38
N ILE A 79 4.52 -5.71 24.52
CA ILE A 79 4.63 -4.63 25.49
C ILE A 79 3.30 -4.58 26.24
N PRO A 80 3.23 -5.04 27.50
CA PRO A 80 1.98 -5.07 28.25
C PRO A 80 1.25 -3.72 28.23
N GLY A 81 -0.03 -3.73 27.83
CA GLY A 81 -0.87 -2.55 27.72
C GLY A 81 -0.65 -1.66 26.48
N TYR A 82 0.51 -1.73 25.82
CA TYR A 82 0.82 -0.91 24.64
C TYR A 82 0.82 -1.69 23.33
N PHE A 83 1.23 -2.96 23.35
CA PHE A 83 1.33 -3.79 22.17
C PHE A 83 1.02 -5.28 22.46
N PRO A 84 -0.19 -5.78 22.11
CA PRO A 84 -1.30 -5.01 21.55
C PRO A 84 -1.82 -3.97 22.54
N PRO A 85 -2.44 -2.87 22.05
CA PRO A 85 -2.90 -1.81 22.92
C PRO A 85 -4.07 -2.27 23.80
N SER A 86 -4.15 -1.74 25.02
CA SER A 86 -5.39 -1.75 25.80
C SER A 86 -6.48 -0.94 25.08
N GLN A 87 -7.75 -1.10 25.46
CA GLN A 87 -8.86 -0.30 24.89
C GLN A 87 -8.60 1.22 25.02
N GLN A 88 -8.18 1.66 26.21
CA GLN A 88 -7.87 3.06 26.47
C GLN A 88 -6.74 3.58 25.56
N ASN A 89 -5.68 2.78 25.39
CA ASN A 89 -4.57 3.14 24.52
C ASN A 89 -4.98 3.12 23.04
N TYR A 90 -5.86 2.19 22.64
CA TYR A 90 -6.43 2.14 21.30
C TYR A 90 -7.27 3.41 21.01
N ASP A 91 -8.14 3.81 21.93
CA ASP A 91 -8.96 5.02 21.80
C ASP A 91 -8.12 6.29 21.74
N LEU A 92 -7.06 6.37 22.56
CA LEU A 92 -6.10 7.46 22.50
C LEU A 92 -5.41 7.51 21.14
N LEU A 93 -4.85 6.38 20.68
CA LEU A 93 -4.22 6.29 19.37
C LEU A 93 -5.17 6.69 18.24
N LEU A 94 -6.41 6.19 18.26
CA LEU A 94 -7.41 6.51 17.25
C LEU A 94 -7.78 8.00 17.29
N THR A 95 -7.86 8.59 18.48
CA THR A 95 -8.12 10.03 18.66
C THR A 95 -7.00 10.86 18.07
N LEU A 96 -5.74 10.53 18.37
CA LEU A 96 -4.57 11.19 17.77
C LEU A 96 -4.54 10.98 16.25
N TRP A 97 -4.91 9.80 15.76
CA TRP A 97 -4.91 9.45 14.35
C TRP A 97 -5.92 10.25 13.53
N LYS A 98 -7.05 10.66 14.13
CA LYS A 98 -8.01 11.59 13.51
C LYS A 98 -7.42 12.99 13.29
N TRP A 99 -6.49 13.42 14.14
CA TRP A 99 -5.83 14.74 14.06
C TRP A 99 -4.56 14.74 13.22
N PHE A 100 -4.08 13.58 12.78
CA PHE A 100 -2.92 13.45 11.92
C PHE A 100 -2.96 14.35 10.66
N PRO A 101 -4.10 14.58 9.97
CA PRO A 101 -4.13 15.47 8.80
C PRO A 101 -3.71 16.90 9.11
N ALA A 102 -3.98 17.40 10.33
CA ALA A 102 -3.51 18.71 10.77
C ALA A 102 -1.98 18.74 10.88
N PHE A 103 -1.39 17.69 11.45
CA PHE A 103 0.06 17.52 11.50
C PHE A 103 0.68 17.35 10.10
N ALA A 104 0.10 16.50 9.26
CA ALA A 104 0.55 16.28 7.89
C ALA A 104 0.51 17.57 7.05
N SER A 105 -0.46 18.45 7.32
CA SER A 105 -0.60 19.75 6.67
C SER A 105 0.57 20.70 6.97
N LEU A 106 1.37 20.47 8.02
CA LEU A 106 2.62 21.21 8.22
C LEU A 106 3.60 21.02 7.04
N GLN A 107 3.48 19.91 6.29
CA GLN A 107 4.24 19.68 5.07
C GLN A 107 3.98 20.75 4.00
N TRP A 108 2.88 21.50 4.02
CA TRP A 108 2.66 22.61 3.10
C TRP A 108 3.70 23.73 3.27
N PHE A 109 4.16 23.97 4.50
CA PHE A 109 5.15 25.01 4.81
C PHE A 109 6.60 24.54 4.64
N LEU A 110 6.84 23.23 4.52
CA LEU A 110 8.19 22.69 4.34
C LEU A 110 8.60 22.64 2.87
N SER A 111 9.60 23.39 2.45
CA SER A 111 10.15 23.30 1.07
C SER A 111 10.91 22.00 0.81
N PHE A 112 11.26 21.29 1.87
CA PHE A 112 12.19 20.16 1.86
C PHE A 112 11.52 18.86 2.33
N TYR A 113 11.79 17.78 1.61
CA TYR A 113 11.40 16.43 2.01
C TYR A 113 12.61 15.51 1.80
N GLY A 114 13.22 14.96 2.85
CA GLY A 114 14.52 14.27 2.79
C GLY A 114 14.51 12.89 2.12
N MET A 115 13.83 12.77 0.98
CA MET A 115 13.66 11.56 0.21
C MET A 115 13.38 11.92 -1.27
N GLY A 116 13.73 11.02 -2.19
CA GLY A 116 13.31 11.09 -3.59
C GLY A 116 14.06 12.20 -4.33
N LYS A 117 13.31 13.04 -5.04
CA LYS A 117 13.84 14.17 -5.80
C LYS A 117 14.50 15.23 -4.91
N THR A 118 14.07 15.30 -3.66
CA THR A 118 14.53 16.24 -2.62
C THR A 118 15.42 15.56 -1.58
N SER A 119 15.93 14.35 -1.86
CA SER A 119 16.92 13.68 -1.01
C SER A 119 18.20 14.53 -0.86
N LEU A 120 18.82 14.54 0.33
CA LEU A 120 20.09 15.23 0.62
C LEU A 120 21.25 14.25 0.49
N PRO A 121 22.00 14.17 -0.61
CA PRO A 121 22.97 13.10 -0.81
C PRO A 121 24.10 13.06 0.24
N SER A 122 24.41 14.20 0.87
CA SER A 122 25.52 14.39 1.80
C SER A 122 25.14 14.36 3.29
N SER A 123 23.88 14.14 3.65
CA SER A 123 23.49 14.09 5.07
C SER A 123 24.04 12.83 5.76
N LEU A 124 24.65 13.00 6.94
CA LEU A 124 25.12 11.92 7.81
C LEU A 124 23.97 11.05 8.35
N PHE A 125 22.76 11.61 8.41
CA PHE A 125 21.56 10.92 8.90
C PHE A 125 20.79 10.18 7.81
N ASN A 126 21.42 9.95 6.65
CA ASN A 126 20.81 9.18 5.58
C ASN A 126 20.93 7.67 5.84
N ILE A 127 19.83 6.99 5.55
CA ILE A 127 19.78 5.53 5.45
C ILE A 127 19.75 5.17 3.96
N PRO A 128 20.45 4.11 3.52
CA PRO A 128 20.37 3.63 2.14
C PRO A 128 18.91 3.38 1.72
N GLY A 129 18.50 3.95 0.58
CA GLY A 129 17.08 4.08 0.23
C GLY A 129 16.27 2.78 0.32
N ARG A 130 16.78 1.67 -0.24
CA ARG A 130 16.09 0.37 -0.19
C ARG A 130 15.92 -0.16 1.24
N ILE A 131 16.95 -0.02 2.08
CA ILE A 131 16.93 -0.45 3.49
C ILE A 131 15.96 0.42 4.29
N ALA A 132 16.02 1.73 4.09
CA ALA A 132 15.12 2.67 4.74
C ALA A 132 13.67 2.36 4.40
N TRP A 133 13.36 2.20 3.12
CA TRP A 133 12.00 1.91 2.67
C TRP A 133 11.49 0.56 3.17
N PHE A 134 12.29 -0.49 3.07
CA PHE A 134 11.95 -1.81 3.60
C PHE A 134 11.63 -1.74 5.11
N THR A 135 12.52 -1.13 5.90
CA THR A 135 12.39 -1.11 7.36
C THR A 135 11.34 -0.12 7.88
N MET A 136 11.02 0.96 7.16
CA MET A 136 9.93 1.85 7.56
C MET A 136 8.55 1.28 7.22
N GLU A 137 8.43 0.48 6.14
CA GLU A 137 7.14 -0.05 5.65
C GLU A 137 6.77 -1.41 6.28
N ILE A 138 7.76 -2.29 6.51
CA ILE A 138 7.52 -3.65 7.04
C ILE A 138 6.73 -3.70 8.36
N PRO A 139 6.85 -2.72 9.31
CA PRO A 139 6.08 -2.78 10.54
C PRO A 139 4.57 -2.73 10.30
N GLY A 140 4.08 -2.15 9.20
CA GLY A 140 2.64 -1.99 8.96
C GLY A 140 1.87 -3.30 9.03
N PHE A 141 2.22 -4.25 8.15
CA PHE A 141 1.53 -5.54 8.11
C PHE A 141 1.95 -6.47 9.25
N LEU A 142 3.18 -6.41 9.75
CA LEU A 142 3.59 -7.20 10.90
C LEU A 142 2.79 -6.81 12.15
N THR A 143 2.60 -5.51 12.35
CA THR A 143 1.81 -4.96 13.46
C THR A 143 0.35 -5.33 13.32
N LEU A 144 -0.22 -5.24 12.11
CA LEU A 144 -1.58 -5.69 11.85
C LEU A 144 -1.74 -7.18 12.14
N LEU A 145 -0.85 -8.04 11.63
CA LEU A 145 -0.92 -9.49 11.83
C LEU A 145 -0.80 -9.85 13.31
N TYR A 146 0.16 -9.22 14.01
CA TYR A 146 0.35 -9.44 15.44
C TYR A 146 -0.88 -9.02 16.25
N THR A 147 -1.38 -7.80 16.02
CA THR A 147 -2.56 -7.27 16.72
C THR A 147 -3.80 -8.11 16.41
N PHE A 148 -4.02 -8.41 15.13
CA PHE A 148 -5.11 -9.25 14.67
C PHE A 148 -5.08 -10.62 15.35
N ARG A 149 -3.93 -11.30 15.35
CA ARG A 149 -3.77 -12.65 15.91
C ARG A 149 -3.90 -12.69 17.42
N THR A 150 -3.45 -11.66 18.12
CA THR A 150 -3.42 -11.62 19.59
C THR A 150 -4.78 -11.25 20.17
N LEU A 151 -5.52 -10.36 19.50
CA LEU A 151 -6.78 -9.83 20.02
C LEU A 151 -8.03 -10.54 19.47
N SER A 152 -7.90 -11.39 18.45
CA SER A 152 -9.05 -12.08 17.88
C SER A 152 -9.63 -13.13 18.85
N PRO A 153 -10.97 -13.21 18.96
CA PRO A 153 -11.66 -14.23 19.75
C PRO A 153 -11.23 -15.66 19.43
N ASP A 154 -11.36 -16.56 20.40
CA ASP A 154 -11.06 -17.98 20.23
C ASP A 154 -12.07 -18.69 19.31
N ASP A 155 -13.34 -18.26 19.35
CA ASP A 155 -14.43 -18.81 18.52
C ASP A 155 -14.34 -18.41 17.03
N GLY A 156 -13.33 -17.62 16.68
CA GLY A 156 -13.07 -17.16 15.32
C GLY A 156 -13.81 -15.88 14.96
N LEU A 157 -13.55 -15.41 13.74
CA LEU A 157 -14.13 -14.19 13.18
C LEU A 157 -14.84 -14.49 11.86
N PRO A 158 -15.81 -13.65 11.47
CA PRO A 158 -16.40 -13.70 10.14
C PRO A 158 -15.33 -13.57 9.04
N TRP A 159 -15.60 -14.19 7.89
CA TRP A 159 -14.66 -14.28 6.78
C TRP A 159 -14.24 -12.91 6.23
N GLN A 160 -15.09 -11.88 6.36
CA GLN A 160 -14.80 -10.52 5.92
C GLN A 160 -13.58 -9.94 6.65
N ASN A 161 -13.45 -10.17 7.96
CA ASN A 161 -12.30 -9.72 8.75
C ASN A 161 -11.00 -10.33 8.19
N THR A 162 -11.02 -11.62 7.88
CA THR A 162 -9.86 -12.32 7.30
C THR A 162 -9.53 -11.81 5.90
N VAL A 163 -10.54 -11.61 5.04
CA VAL A 163 -10.33 -11.10 3.67
C VAL A 163 -9.72 -9.69 3.70
N LEU A 164 -10.26 -8.79 4.52
CA LEU A 164 -9.74 -7.43 4.64
C LEU A 164 -8.32 -7.41 5.22
N SER A 165 -8.05 -8.21 6.27
CA SER A 165 -6.68 -8.38 6.79
C SER A 165 -5.72 -8.91 5.71
N ALA A 166 -6.16 -9.87 4.89
CA ALA A 166 -5.35 -10.42 3.82
C ALA A 166 -5.07 -9.38 2.71
N LEU A 167 -6.06 -8.57 2.31
CA LEU A 167 -5.85 -7.51 1.33
C LEU A 167 -4.80 -6.49 1.80
N PHE A 168 -4.88 -6.06 3.06
CA PHE A 168 -3.87 -5.18 3.66
C PHE A 168 -2.49 -5.82 3.60
N VAL A 169 -2.36 -7.09 4.00
CA VAL A 169 -1.09 -7.82 3.94
C VAL A 169 -0.56 -7.91 2.51
N ILE A 170 -1.42 -8.19 1.53
CA ILE A 170 -1.01 -8.28 0.12
C ILE A 170 -0.47 -6.94 -0.38
N HIS A 171 -1.17 -5.83 -0.12
CA HIS A 171 -0.66 -4.50 -0.42
C HIS A 171 0.75 -4.31 0.16
N TYR A 172 0.93 -4.62 1.45
CA TYR A 172 2.20 -4.38 2.12
C TYR A 172 3.31 -5.38 1.78
N ILE A 173 3.00 -6.59 1.32
CA ILE A 173 4.03 -7.44 0.73
C ILE A 173 4.56 -6.79 -0.56
N TYR A 174 3.68 -6.23 -1.39
CA TYR A 174 4.13 -5.43 -2.51
C TYR A 174 4.90 -4.18 -2.03
N ARG A 175 4.34 -3.36 -1.15
CA ARG A 175 4.87 -2.05 -0.78
C ARG A 175 6.13 -2.10 0.08
N ALA A 176 6.18 -2.96 1.09
CA ALA A 176 7.30 -3.06 2.02
C ALA A 176 8.42 -3.94 1.48
N ILE A 177 8.09 -5.06 0.84
CA ILE A 177 9.07 -6.06 0.42
C ILE A 177 9.40 -5.87 -1.06
N LEU A 178 8.45 -6.12 -1.96
CA LEU A 178 8.76 -6.19 -3.39
C LEU A 178 9.20 -4.83 -3.95
N PHE A 179 8.49 -3.75 -3.62
CA PHE A 179 8.70 -2.41 -4.17
C PHE A 179 10.16 -1.91 -4.02
N PRO A 180 10.80 -1.92 -2.83
CA PRO A 180 12.17 -1.46 -2.72
C PRO A 180 13.18 -2.35 -3.43
N PHE A 181 12.95 -3.67 -3.51
CA PHE A 181 13.85 -4.59 -4.19
C PHE A 181 13.70 -4.57 -5.72
N LEU A 182 12.50 -4.28 -6.22
CA LEU A 182 12.23 -4.13 -7.66
C LEU A 182 12.74 -2.79 -8.22
N GLN A 183 13.02 -1.82 -7.36
CA GLN A 183 13.44 -0.49 -7.79
C GLN A 183 14.89 -0.50 -8.31
N PRO A 184 15.18 -0.13 -9.58
CA PRO A 184 16.54 -0.12 -10.12
C PRO A 184 17.50 0.76 -9.32
N SER A 185 17.01 1.93 -8.87
CA SER A 185 17.75 2.84 -8.00
C SER A 185 16.81 3.58 -7.05
N MET A 186 17.25 3.80 -5.81
CA MET A 186 16.49 4.52 -4.80
C MET A 186 17.41 5.52 -4.09
N SER A 187 16.99 6.79 -4.05
CA SER A 187 17.73 7.83 -3.33
C SER A 187 17.81 7.53 -1.83
N PRO A 188 18.89 7.94 -1.14
CA PRO A 188 18.93 7.89 0.31
C PRO A 188 17.73 8.59 0.96
N ILE A 189 17.30 8.08 2.11
CA ILE A 189 16.17 8.61 2.87
C ILE A 189 16.71 9.11 4.21
N HIS A 190 16.37 10.35 4.56
CA HIS A 190 16.76 10.97 5.81
C HIS A 190 16.07 10.31 7.00
N PHE A 191 16.78 10.15 8.11
CA PHE A 191 16.28 9.50 9.32
C PHE A 191 14.93 10.05 9.81
N THR A 192 14.72 11.36 9.75
CA THR A 192 13.44 11.98 10.17
C THR A 192 12.25 11.50 9.35
N ILE A 193 12.43 11.30 8.04
CA ILE A 193 11.40 10.77 7.15
C ILE A 193 11.14 9.30 7.47
N TRP A 194 12.22 8.51 7.56
CA TRP A 194 12.16 7.10 7.94
C TRP A 194 11.42 6.89 9.26
N PHE A 195 11.78 7.65 10.30
CA PHE A 195 11.20 7.54 11.63
C PHE A 195 9.71 7.92 11.64
N SER A 196 9.33 8.99 10.93
CA SER A 196 7.93 9.38 10.79
C SER A 196 7.09 8.31 10.08
N ALA A 197 7.60 7.71 9.01
CA ALA A 197 6.93 6.64 8.27
C ALA A 197 6.85 5.35 9.12
N PHE A 198 7.90 5.01 9.85
CA PHE A 198 7.92 3.88 10.78
C PHE A 198 6.83 4.00 11.86
N ILE A 199 6.71 5.17 12.50
CA ILE A 199 5.65 5.43 13.48
C ILE A 199 4.27 5.37 12.83
N PHE A 200 4.11 5.98 11.65
CA PHE A 200 2.86 5.93 10.90
C PHE A 200 2.41 4.49 10.67
N GLN A 201 3.33 3.62 10.25
CA GLN A 201 3.07 2.22 9.96
C GLN A 201 2.68 1.42 11.20
N ILE A 202 3.34 1.65 12.35
CA ILE A 202 2.96 1.02 13.62
C ILE A 202 1.56 1.46 14.06
N ILE A 203 1.26 2.77 14.05
CA ILE A 203 -0.05 3.26 14.49
C ILE A 203 -1.15 2.74 13.55
N ASN A 204 -0.94 2.83 12.23
CA ASN A 204 -1.91 2.36 11.25
C ASN A 204 -2.18 0.85 11.37
N GLY A 205 -1.11 0.04 11.41
CA GLY A 205 -1.22 -1.41 11.57
C GLY A 205 -1.90 -1.81 12.87
N THR A 206 -1.64 -1.08 13.96
CA THR A 206 -2.28 -1.31 15.27
C THR A 206 -3.77 -1.01 15.22
N LEU A 207 -4.15 0.14 14.66
CA LEU A 207 -5.55 0.57 14.60
C LEU A 207 -6.38 -0.33 13.69
N LEU A 208 -5.88 -0.64 12.50
CA LEU A 208 -6.57 -1.53 11.56
C LEU A 208 -6.58 -2.98 12.08
N GLY A 209 -5.48 -3.48 12.63
CA GLY A 209 -5.42 -4.83 13.22
C GLY A 209 -6.35 -5.00 14.43
N GLY A 210 -6.44 -3.97 15.29
CA GLY A 210 -7.36 -3.97 16.42
C GLY A 210 -8.83 -3.88 16.00
N TRP A 211 -9.15 -3.10 14.97
CA TRP A 211 -10.51 -3.05 14.43
C TRP A 211 -10.87 -4.38 13.75
N LEU A 212 -9.99 -4.92 12.90
CA LEU A 212 -10.26 -6.17 12.18
C LEU A 212 -10.32 -7.38 13.10
N SER A 213 -9.63 -7.39 14.24
CA SER A 213 -9.75 -8.47 15.24
C SER A 213 -11.07 -8.47 16.00
N GLY A 214 -11.91 -7.43 15.87
CA GLY A 214 -13.09 -7.30 16.71
C GLY A 214 -12.80 -6.79 18.11
N TYR A 215 -11.55 -6.40 18.38
CA TYR A 215 -11.14 -5.91 19.70
C TYR A 215 -11.88 -4.63 20.08
N TYR A 216 -12.10 -3.74 19.11
CA TYR A 216 -12.76 -2.47 19.37
C TYR A 216 -14.27 -2.65 19.66
N HIS A 217 -14.63 -2.70 20.95
CA HIS A 217 -15.99 -2.96 21.40
C HIS A 217 -16.96 -1.89 20.87
N GLY A 218 -17.88 -2.32 20.00
CA GLY A 218 -19.02 -1.50 19.55
C GLY A 218 -18.96 -0.97 18.12
N ALA A 219 -17.78 -0.94 17.46
CA ALA A 219 -17.70 -0.51 16.05
C ALA A 219 -17.07 -1.52 15.09
N ALA A 220 -16.43 -2.59 15.58
CA ALA A 220 -15.92 -3.67 14.75
C ALA A 220 -16.94 -4.83 14.68
N PRO A 221 -17.37 -5.25 13.48
CA PRO A 221 -18.29 -6.39 13.34
C PRO A 221 -17.57 -7.73 13.64
N ILE A 222 -18.08 -8.44 14.65
CA ILE A 222 -17.57 -9.76 15.08
C ILE A 222 -18.52 -10.93 14.80
N THR A 223 -19.71 -10.67 14.28
CA THR A 223 -20.69 -11.69 13.87
C THR A 223 -21.16 -11.46 12.45
N ALA A 224 -21.69 -12.50 11.80
CA ALA A 224 -22.29 -12.38 10.47
C ALA A 224 -23.45 -11.36 10.43
N SER A 225 -24.26 -11.32 11.49
CA SER A 225 -25.35 -10.34 11.64
C SER A 225 -24.81 -8.91 11.76
N ALA A 226 -23.74 -8.70 12.54
CA ALA A 226 -23.09 -7.39 12.64
C ALA A 226 -22.52 -6.93 11.29
N TRP A 227 -21.89 -7.83 10.52
CA TRP A 227 -21.46 -7.52 9.15
C TRP A 227 -22.61 -7.16 8.23
N GLY A 228 -23.73 -7.87 8.30
CA GLY A 228 -24.92 -7.55 7.50
C GLY A 228 -25.46 -6.14 7.74
N LYS A 229 -25.26 -5.59 8.95
CA LYS A 229 -25.58 -4.19 9.28
C LYS A 229 -24.48 -3.21 8.88
N GLN A 230 -23.21 -3.62 8.98
CA GLN A 230 -22.05 -2.78 8.68
C GLN A 230 -21.89 -2.51 7.18
N THR A 231 -22.03 -3.56 6.36
CA THR A 231 -21.81 -3.51 4.91
C THR A 231 -22.62 -4.62 4.23
N GLY A 232 -23.45 -4.24 3.26
CA GLY A 232 -24.15 -5.21 2.42
C GLY A 232 -23.19 -5.95 1.48
N ILE A 233 -23.54 -7.17 1.05
CA ILE A 233 -22.66 -7.99 0.18
C ILE A 233 -22.26 -7.25 -1.11
N LEU A 234 -23.16 -6.47 -1.71
CA LEU A 234 -22.88 -5.69 -2.91
C LEU A 234 -21.85 -4.59 -2.64
N GLN A 235 -22.00 -3.85 -1.54
CA GLN A 235 -21.04 -2.83 -1.12
C GLN A 235 -19.68 -3.46 -0.82
N PHE A 236 -19.66 -4.61 -0.12
CA PHE A 236 -18.43 -5.34 0.15
C PHE A 236 -17.73 -5.70 -1.15
N SER A 237 -18.41 -6.41 -2.06
CA SER A 237 -17.85 -6.86 -3.33
C SER A 237 -17.38 -5.69 -4.20
N PHE A 238 -18.15 -4.60 -4.25
CA PHE A 238 -17.74 -3.41 -5.00
C PHE A 238 -16.52 -2.73 -4.38
N GLY A 239 -16.45 -2.61 -3.06
CA GLY A 239 -15.27 -2.09 -2.35
C GLY A 239 -14.01 -2.94 -2.63
N ILE A 240 -14.14 -4.27 -2.64
CA ILE A 240 -13.03 -5.18 -3.01
C ILE A 240 -12.59 -4.98 -4.46
N ALA A 241 -13.55 -4.79 -5.39
CA ALA A 241 -13.23 -4.54 -6.80
C ALA A 241 -12.50 -3.19 -6.98
N VAL A 242 -12.94 -2.14 -6.28
CA VAL A 242 -12.29 -0.82 -6.27
C VAL A 242 -10.89 -0.91 -5.67
N PHE A 243 -10.73 -1.63 -4.55
CA PHE A 243 -9.43 -1.90 -3.93
C PHE A 243 -8.47 -2.54 -4.94
N TYR A 244 -8.91 -3.60 -5.59
CA TYR A 244 -8.11 -4.34 -6.55
C TYR A 244 -7.72 -3.50 -7.78
N LEU A 245 -8.67 -2.72 -8.31
CA LEU A 245 -8.40 -1.80 -9.41
C LEU A 245 -7.35 -0.77 -9.02
N GLY A 246 -7.46 -0.19 -7.82
CA GLY A 246 -6.46 0.73 -7.26
C GLY A 246 -5.08 0.08 -7.16
N LEU A 247 -4.97 -1.08 -6.51
CA LEU A 247 -3.71 -1.79 -6.29
C LEU A 247 -3.01 -2.16 -7.61
N VAL A 248 -3.72 -2.79 -8.55
CA VAL A 248 -3.15 -3.20 -9.84
C VAL A 248 -2.71 -1.97 -10.65
N SER A 249 -3.53 -0.91 -10.64
CA SER A 249 -3.20 0.31 -11.36
C SER A 249 -2.03 1.05 -10.70
N ASN A 250 -1.93 1.08 -9.37
CA ASN A 250 -0.77 1.62 -8.65
C ASN A 250 0.51 0.87 -9.03
N TYR A 251 0.48 -0.48 -8.99
CA TYR A 251 1.59 -1.33 -9.41
C TYR A 251 2.06 -1.03 -10.84
N TYR A 252 1.12 -0.91 -11.77
CA TYR A 252 1.42 -0.61 -13.17
C TYR A 252 2.15 0.73 -13.31
N HIS A 253 1.66 1.79 -12.66
CA HIS A 253 2.30 3.11 -12.75
C HIS A 253 3.66 3.15 -12.04
N ASP A 254 3.86 2.37 -10.98
CA ASP A 254 5.18 2.21 -10.37
C ASP A 254 6.16 1.50 -11.32
N ASP A 255 5.72 0.47 -12.06
CA ASP A 255 6.59 -0.21 -13.02
C ASP A 255 6.98 0.68 -14.20
N GLU A 256 6.08 1.53 -14.69
CA GLU A 256 6.42 2.56 -15.68
C GLU A 256 7.53 3.51 -15.18
N LEU A 257 7.48 3.91 -13.90
CA LEU A 257 8.56 4.71 -13.28
C LEU A 257 9.85 3.92 -13.14
N ARG A 258 9.79 2.61 -12.85
CA ARG A 258 10.97 1.73 -12.83
C ARG A 258 11.58 1.61 -14.20
N GLU A 259 10.77 1.50 -15.25
CA GLU A 259 11.24 1.35 -16.62
C GLU A 259 12.02 2.57 -17.10
N ILE A 260 11.55 3.77 -16.77
CA ILE A 260 12.32 5.01 -17.01
C ILE A 260 13.69 4.96 -16.32
N ARG A 261 13.75 4.48 -15.08
CA ARG A 261 15.02 4.34 -14.33
C ARG A 261 15.92 3.25 -14.92
N ARG A 262 15.37 2.13 -15.38
CA ARG A 262 16.12 1.06 -16.06
C ARG A 262 16.74 1.56 -17.35
N ARG A 263 15.96 2.24 -18.19
CA ARG A 263 16.44 2.84 -19.45
C ARG A 263 17.58 3.82 -19.21
N GLU A 264 17.46 4.64 -18.17
CA GLU A 264 18.51 5.60 -17.81
C GLU A 264 19.78 4.89 -17.30
N LEU A 265 19.66 3.88 -16.44
CA LEU A 265 20.82 3.12 -15.96
C LEU A 265 21.57 2.48 -17.14
N ASN A 266 20.85 1.81 -18.05
CA ASN A 266 21.42 1.18 -19.23
C ASN A 266 22.12 2.20 -20.15
N ARG A 267 21.57 3.41 -20.27
CA ARG A 267 22.19 4.52 -21.03
C ARG A 267 23.50 4.96 -20.38
N GLN A 268 23.51 5.11 -19.05
CA GLN A 268 24.71 5.49 -18.32
C GLN A 268 25.81 4.42 -18.41
N GLU A 269 25.45 3.14 -18.32
CA GLU A 269 26.40 2.04 -18.47
C GLU A 269 27.03 2.01 -19.87
N LYS A 270 26.22 2.15 -20.93
CA LYS A 270 26.73 2.26 -22.31
C LYS A 270 27.66 3.44 -22.49
N GLN A 271 27.30 4.61 -21.95
CA GLN A 271 28.15 5.79 -22.01
C GLN A 271 29.48 5.59 -21.26
N GLN A 272 29.45 4.92 -20.11
CA GLN A 272 30.66 4.60 -19.34
C GLN A 272 31.56 3.63 -20.10
N GLN A 273 30.99 2.61 -20.74
CA GLN A 273 31.75 1.66 -21.57
C GLN A 273 32.41 2.36 -22.77
N MET A 274 31.68 3.25 -23.46
CA MET A 274 32.27 4.04 -24.55
C MET A 274 33.36 4.99 -24.06
N ASN A 275 33.15 5.69 -22.93
CA ASN A 275 34.15 6.58 -22.37
C ASN A 275 35.43 5.82 -21.95
N GLN A 276 35.29 4.60 -21.42
CA GLN A 276 36.43 3.73 -21.10
C GLN A 276 37.20 3.31 -22.35
N GLN A 277 36.50 2.92 -23.42
CA GLN A 277 37.12 2.57 -24.70
C GLN A 277 37.85 3.76 -25.35
N GLN A 278 37.33 4.97 -25.17
CA GLN A 278 37.92 6.21 -25.70
C GLN A 278 38.99 6.82 -24.77
N GLY A 279 39.36 6.16 -23.67
CA GLY A 279 40.37 6.67 -22.73
C GLY A 279 39.94 7.96 -22.00
N VAL A 280 38.65 8.31 -22.01
CA VAL A 280 38.13 9.52 -21.37
C VAL A 280 38.08 9.28 -19.85
N LYS A 281 38.90 10.02 -19.10
CA LYS A 281 38.90 9.97 -17.63
C LYS A 281 37.50 10.30 -17.09
N LYS A 282 37.09 9.54 -16.06
CA LYS A 282 35.78 9.65 -15.40
C LYS A 282 35.57 11.09 -14.89
N GLY A 283 34.76 11.88 -15.61
CA GLY A 283 34.39 13.23 -15.20
C GLY A 283 33.56 13.22 -13.89
N LYS A 284 33.51 14.39 -13.22
CA LYS A 284 32.69 14.60 -12.00
C LYS A 284 31.23 14.19 -12.26
N GLY A 285 30.63 13.59 -11.22
CA GLY A 285 29.39 12.80 -11.24
C GLY A 285 28.31 13.19 -12.25
N VAL A 286 27.78 12.19 -12.94
CA VAL A 286 26.61 12.33 -13.83
C VAL A 286 25.41 12.81 -13.02
N GLU A 287 24.82 13.95 -13.39
CA GLU A 287 23.56 14.40 -12.79
C GLU A 287 22.46 13.35 -12.97
N LYS A 288 21.59 13.19 -11.97
CA LYS A 288 20.42 12.33 -12.10
C LYS A 288 19.55 12.81 -13.27
N HIS A 289 19.45 12.00 -14.32
CA HIS A 289 18.53 12.25 -15.41
C HIS A 289 17.10 11.96 -14.95
N TYR A 290 16.20 12.89 -15.22
CA TYR A 290 14.78 12.74 -14.98
C TYR A 290 14.04 12.89 -16.31
N GLU A 291 12.97 12.13 -16.46
CA GLU A 291 12.07 12.18 -17.61
C GLU A 291 10.63 12.44 -17.14
N ILE A 292 9.81 13.07 -17.98
CA ILE A 292 8.37 13.17 -17.78
C ILE A 292 7.74 11.86 -18.28
N PRO A 293 7.10 11.06 -17.40
CA PRO A 293 6.44 9.83 -17.82
C PRO A 293 5.26 10.10 -18.76
N LYS A 294 5.02 9.21 -19.73
CA LYS A 294 4.00 9.40 -20.78
C LYS A 294 3.02 8.23 -20.94
N ALA A 295 3.25 7.09 -20.27
CA ALA A 295 2.43 5.89 -20.39
C ALA A 295 1.25 5.90 -19.40
N GLY A 296 0.16 5.20 -19.74
CA GLY A 296 -1.00 5.09 -18.85
C GLY A 296 -1.62 6.43 -18.45
N LEU A 297 -1.96 6.54 -17.16
CA LEU A 297 -2.52 7.78 -16.58
C LEU A 297 -1.50 8.91 -16.51
N PHE A 298 -0.20 8.64 -16.69
CA PHE A 298 0.80 9.71 -16.79
C PHE A 298 0.57 10.65 -17.97
N LYS A 299 -0.26 10.28 -18.94
CA LYS A 299 -0.74 11.18 -20.00
C LYS A 299 -1.44 12.42 -19.43
N TRP A 300 -2.18 12.26 -18.34
CA TRP A 300 -3.03 13.30 -17.75
C TRP A 300 -2.55 13.80 -16.38
N VAL A 301 -1.99 12.93 -15.53
CA VAL A 301 -1.58 13.27 -14.16
C VAL A 301 -0.10 12.95 -13.92
N LEU A 302 0.62 13.74 -13.12
CA LEU A 302 2.04 13.51 -12.83
C LEU A 302 2.28 12.46 -11.73
N TYR A 303 1.31 12.29 -10.83
CA TYR A 303 1.36 11.36 -9.70
C TYR A 303 0.17 10.38 -9.71
N PRO A 304 -0.06 9.62 -10.79
CA PRO A 304 -1.14 8.65 -10.84
C PRO A 304 -1.00 7.63 -9.73
N HIS A 305 0.20 7.08 -9.48
CA HIS A 305 0.43 6.10 -8.42
C HIS A 305 -0.16 6.54 -7.06
N TYR A 306 -0.09 7.82 -6.67
CA TYR A 306 -0.78 8.30 -5.46
C TYR A 306 -2.30 8.27 -5.58
N LEU A 307 -2.87 8.75 -6.69
CA LEU A 307 -4.31 8.69 -6.94
C LEU A 307 -4.85 7.26 -6.87
N LEU A 308 -4.12 6.30 -7.46
CA LEU A 308 -4.54 4.90 -7.46
C LEU A 308 -4.37 4.22 -6.10
N GLU A 309 -3.37 4.63 -5.30
CA GLU A 309 -3.24 4.21 -3.90
C GLU A 309 -4.42 4.75 -3.08
N TRP A 310 -4.85 6.00 -3.31
CA TRP A 310 -6.06 6.52 -2.65
C TRP A 310 -7.33 5.79 -3.09
N LEU A 311 -7.44 5.42 -4.37
CA LEU A 311 -8.56 4.62 -4.87
C LEU A 311 -8.57 3.22 -4.23
N GLU A 312 -7.41 2.61 -4.07
CA GLU A 312 -7.24 1.33 -3.37
C GLU A 312 -7.83 1.41 -1.96
N TRP A 313 -7.34 2.35 -1.15
CA TRP A 313 -7.78 2.49 0.24
C TRP A 313 -9.20 3.04 0.40
N PHE A 314 -9.72 3.77 -0.58
CA PHE A 314 -11.13 4.09 -0.67
C PHE A 314 -11.99 2.84 -0.84
N GLY A 315 -11.58 1.92 -1.72
CA GLY A 315 -12.21 0.60 -1.85
C GLY A 315 -12.13 -0.22 -0.56
N PHE A 316 -10.99 -0.17 0.13
CA PHE A 316 -10.81 -0.81 1.44
C PHE A 316 -11.81 -0.28 2.48
N TRP A 317 -11.91 1.05 2.62
CA TRP A 317 -12.84 1.67 3.55
C TRP A 317 -14.30 1.36 3.21
N MET A 318 -14.65 1.38 1.93
CA MET A 318 -15.98 0.98 1.46
C MET A 318 -16.31 -0.47 1.83
N ALA A 319 -15.36 -1.40 1.66
CA ALA A 319 -15.53 -2.81 2.02
C ALA A 319 -15.60 -3.02 3.55
N CYS A 320 -14.84 -2.26 4.34
CA CYS A 320 -14.97 -2.22 5.80
C CYS A 320 -16.32 -1.66 6.28
N GLY A 321 -17.05 -0.96 5.41
CA GLY A 321 -18.23 -0.17 5.74
C GLY A 321 -17.85 1.22 6.24
N TRP A 322 -18.69 2.20 5.92
CA TRP A 322 -18.42 3.62 6.16
C TRP A 322 -18.18 3.98 7.63
N GLY A 323 -18.69 3.14 8.55
CA GLY A 323 -18.48 3.25 10.00
C GLY A 323 -17.06 2.89 10.48
N SER A 324 -16.21 2.29 9.63
CA SER A 324 -14.83 1.97 10.00
C SER A 324 -13.98 3.25 10.10
N VAL A 325 -13.86 3.77 11.32
CA VAL A 325 -13.08 4.98 11.61
C VAL A 325 -11.59 4.81 11.27
N PRO A 326 -10.92 3.68 11.62
CA PRO A 326 -9.52 3.49 11.26
C PRO A 326 -9.27 3.47 9.76
N ALA A 327 -10.13 2.80 8.98
CA ALA A 327 -10.00 2.75 7.52
C ALA A 327 -10.20 4.13 6.87
N ARG A 328 -11.19 4.90 7.35
CA ARG A 328 -11.39 6.29 6.93
C ARG A 328 -10.18 7.15 7.27
N CYS A 329 -9.71 7.08 8.51
CA CYS A 329 -8.54 7.85 8.96
C CYS A 329 -7.32 7.51 8.13
N PHE A 330 -7.08 6.23 7.83
CA PHE A 330 -5.94 5.84 7.01
C PHE A 330 -5.96 6.50 5.63
N LEU A 331 -7.07 6.40 4.90
CA LEU A 331 -7.23 7.06 3.60
C LEU A 331 -6.99 8.58 3.68
N VAL A 332 -7.61 9.26 4.65
CA VAL A 332 -7.47 10.71 4.82
C VAL A 332 -6.03 11.10 5.20
N ASN A 333 -5.37 10.27 6.00
CA ASN A 333 -3.99 10.48 6.45
C ASN A 333 -2.99 10.29 5.32
N GLU A 334 -3.25 9.35 4.41
CA GLU A 334 -2.47 9.21 3.18
C GLU A 334 -2.66 10.39 2.23
N ILE A 335 -3.91 10.79 1.96
CA ILE A 335 -4.20 11.95 1.10
C ILE A 335 -3.48 13.19 1.65
N SER A 336 -3.64 13.49 2.94
CA SER A 336 -3.01 14.66 3.56
C SER A 336 -1.48 14.58 3.58
N SER A 337 -0.88 13.39 3.62
CA SER A 337 0.57 13.20 3.54
C SER A 337 1.13 13.30 2.12
N MET A 338 0.40 12.81 1.12
CA MET A 338 0.87 12.68 -0.25
C MET A 338 0.52 13.87 -1.12
N LEU A 339 -0.62 14.52 -0.88
CA LEU A 339 -1.11 15.65 -1.68
C LEU A 339 -0.11 16.83 -1.72
N PRO A 340 0.47 17.31 -0.59
CA PRO A 340 1.47 18.38 -0.63
C PRO A 340 2.68 18.02 -1.49
N ARG A 341 3.06 16.72 -1.49
CA ARG A 341 4.19 16.20 -2.27
C ARG A 341 3.89 16.16 -3.76
N ALA A 342 2.66 15.78 -4.16
CA ALA A 342 2.25 15.81 -5.55
C ALA A 342 2.25 17.24 -6.11
N VAL A 343 1.73 18.21 -5.34
CA VAL A 343 1.67 19.63 -5.74
C VAL A 343 3.07 20.21 -5.91
N LYS A 344 3.94 20.03 -4.92
CA LYS A 344 5.34 20.48 -4.99
C LYS A 344 6.11 19.74 -6.07
N GLY A 345 5.80 18.47 -6.26
CA GLY A 345 6.32 17.64 -7.33
C GLY A 345 6.00 18.18 -8.72
N LYS A 346 4.77 18.65 -8.95
CA LYS A 346 4.40 19.34 -10.19
C LYS A 346 5.18 20.63 -10.37
N LYS A 347 5.33 21.44 -9.32
CA LYS A 347 6.17 22.65 -9.37
C LYS A 347 7.60 22.32 -9.78
N TRP A 348 8.20 21.30 -9.19
CA TRP A 348 9.52 20.82 -9.56
C TRP A 348 9.61 20.36 -11.02
N TYR A 349 8.57 19.69 -11.55
CA TYR A 349 8.52 19.31 -12.98
C TYR A 349 8.50 20.55 -13.88
N VAL A 350 7.71 21.58 -13.54
CA VAL A 350 7.64 22.83 -14.31
C VAL A 350 8.99 23.56 -14.26
N GLU A 351 9.61 23.66 -13.09
CA GLU A 351 10.94 24.28 -12.92
C GLU A 351 12.03 23.53 -13.71
N ARG A 352 11.98 22.18 -13.74
CA ARG A 352 13.02 21.36 -14.39
C ARG A 352 12.87 21.25 -15.91
N PHE A 353 11.63 21.19 -16.42
CA PHE A 353 11.37 20.89 -17.83
C PHE A 353 10.70 22.03 -18.60
N GLY A 354 10.22 23.07 -17.92
CA GLY A 354 9.42 24.14 -18.51
C GLY A 354 7.93 23.78 -18.59
N GLU A 355 7.09 24.82 -18.48
CA GLU A 355 5.63 24.69 -18.49
C GLU A 355 5.11 24.08 -19.79
N GLU A 356 5.72 24.43 -20.93
CA GLU A 356 5.36 23.90 -22.25
C GLU A 356 5.48 22.36 -22.30
N LYS A 357 6.56 21.79 -21.76
CA LYS A 357 6.81 20.33 -21.79
C LYS A 357 5.94 19.57 -20.78
N VAL A 358 5.65 20.17 -19.64
CA VAL A 358 4.73 19.59 -18.65
C VAL A 358 3.30 19.63 -19.20
N GLY A 359 2.95 20.68 -19.92
CA GLY A 359 1.65 20.89 -20.55
C GLY A 359 0.53 20.96 -19.51
N ARG A 360 -0.66 20.53 -19.92
CA ARG A 360 -1.89 20.57 -19.10
C ARG A 360 -2.00 19.42 -18.10
N LYS A 361 -0.89 18.77 -17.73
CA LYS A 361 -0.93 17.67 -16.76
C LYS A 361 -1.33 18.18 -15.38
N TRP A 362 -2.27 17.48 -14.76
CA TRP A 362 -2.62 17.68 -13.36
C TRP A 362 -1.54 17.04 -12.46
N ALA A 363 -1.40 17.51 -11.23
CA ALA A 363 -0.49 16.94 -10.25
C ALA A 363 -0.97 15.53 -9.88
N VAL A 364 -2.23 15.38 -9.46
CA VAL A 364 -2.77 14.10 -8.97
C VAL A 364 -4.27 13.93 -9.20
N ILE A 365 -5.11 14.97 -9.10
CA ILE A 365 -6.57 14.85 -9.30
C ILE A 365 -6.93 15.45 -10.67
N PRO A 366 -7.36 14.63 -11.65
CA PRO A 366 -7.80 15.14 -12.95
C PRO A 366 -8.91 16.19 -12.82
N GLY A 367 -8.77 17.29 -13.54
CA GLY A 367 -9.74 18.40 -13.55
C GLY A 367 -9.68 19.33 -12.33
N VAL A 368 -8.88 19.02 -11.31
CA VAL A 368 -8.75 19.85 -10.10
C VAL A 368 -7.33 20.34 -9.88
N LEU A 369 -6.36 19.41 -9.74
CA LEU A 369 -5.00 19.76 -9.34
C LEU A 369 -3.93 18.91 -10.00
#